data_AF-A0A1W1YUV1-F1
#
_entry.id   AF-A0A1W1YUV1-F1
#
_cell.length_a   1.000
_cell.length_b   1.000
_cell.length_c   1.000
_cell.angle_alpha   90.00
_cell.angle_beta   90.00
_cell.angle_gamma   90.00
#
_symmetry.space_group_name_H-M   'P 1'
#
loop_
_entity.id
_entity.type
_entity.pdbx_description
1 polymer ?
#
loop_
_entity_poly.entity_id
_entity_poly.type
_entity_poly.pdbx_seq_one_letter_code
_entity_poly.pdbx_strand_id
1 'polypeptide(L)'
;MSLVSDAALIEGLKAGGSQRQIFERDLYKAYFYLIQHGTKKYGITAEDAASAYSDAIISIIQQVLSARFEGRSTLKSYAYQIFSNKCVDLLRKETTNKRKADHGMSIDSLVMELPDGARNVVQQLIAKEQRTSLMLRLQEIGEKCKQVLLFFEDGYSDKEIAGIMEYNSAEVVKTSRLRCLDKLKKLMTGSSI
;
A
#
# COMPACT_ATOMS: atom_id res chain seq x y z
N MET A 1 -21.08 2.49 -14.92
CA MET A 1 -20.28 2.25 -13.69
C MET A 1 -20.84 3.18 -12.63
N SER A 2 -21.65 2.66 -11.70
CA SER A 2 -22.29 3.47 -10.67
C SER A 2 -21.22 4.05 -9.76
N LEU A 3 -21.04 5.37 -9.80
CA LEU A 3 -20.16 6.09 -8.88
C LEU A 3 -20.70 5.87 -7.47
N VAL A 4 -19.98 5.09 -6.66
CA VAL A 4 -20.20 5.03 -5.22
C VAL A 4 -20.07 6.45 -4.70
N SER A 5 -21.07 6.93 -3.95
CA SER A 5 -21.04 8.30 -3.44
C SER A 5 -19.88 8.49 -2.45
N ASP A 6 -19.38 9.72 -2.35
CA ASP A 6 -18.32 10.07 -1.39
C ASP A 6 -18.70 9.62 0.04
N ALA A 7 -19.97 9.81 0.43
CA ALA A 7 -20.49 9.38 1.73
C ALA A 7 -20.40 7.86 1.92
N ALA A 8 -20.78 7.07 0.91
CA ALA A 8 -20.70 5.62 0.98
C ALA A 8 -19.25 5.12 1.03
N LEU A 9 -18.33 5.74 0.27
CA LEU A 9 -16.89 5.47 0.37
C LEU A 9 -16.37 5.74 1.78
N ILE A 10 -16.71 6.89 2.37
CA ILE A 10 -16.24 7.28 3.71
C ILE A 10 -16.75 6.32 4.78
N GLU A 11 -18.06 6.06 4.83
CA GLU A 11 -18.64 5.16 5.82
C GLU A 11 -18.12 3.73 5.67
N GLY A 12 -17.99 3.30 4.41
CA GLY A 12 -17.40 2.03 4.05
C GLY A 12 -15.96 1.85 4.53
N LEU A 13 -15.13 2.89 4.36
CA LEU A 13 -13.77 2.89 4.89
C LEU A 13 -13.76 2.83 6.42
N LYS A 14 -14.71 3.46 7.11
CA LYS A 14 -14.77 3.41 8.58
C LYS A 14 -15.17 2.05 9.13
N ALA A 15 -16.00 1.29 8.40
CA ALA A 15 -16.63 0.04 8.86
C ALA A 15 -15.65 -1.09 9.26
N GLY A 16 -14.38 -1.04 8.87
CA GLY A 16 -13.37 -2.05 9.20
C GLY A 16 -13.57 -3.38 8.46
N GLY A 17 -12.66 -4.33 8.69
CA GLY A 17 -12.75 -5.69 8.16
C GLY A 17 -12.93 -5.81 6.63
N SER A 18 -13.62 -6.86 6.20
CA SER A 18 -13.89 -7.14 4.79
C SER A 18 -14.68 -6.04 4.08
N GLN A 19 -15.50 -5.28 4.83
CA GLN A 19 -16.22 -4.15 4.28
C GLN A 19 -15.26 -3.01 3.91
N ARG A 20 -14.31 -2.66 4.78
CA ARG A 20 -13.28 -1.66 4.49
C ARG A 20 -12.49 -2.03 3.23
N GLN A 21 -12.05 -3.27 3.09
CA GLN A 21 -11.30 -3.73 1.91
C GLN A 21 -12.02 -3.50 0.58
N ILE A 22 -13.34 -3.72 0.56
CA ILE A 22 -14.16 -3.45 -0.63
C ILE A 22 -14.08 -1.97 -0.99
N PHE A 23 -14.25 -1.08 -0.01
CA PHE A 23 -14.25 0.35 -0.22
C PHE A 23 -12.85 0.94 -0.48
N GLU A 24 -11.79 0.35 0.07
CA GLU A 24 -10.40 0.69 -0.28
C GLU A 24 -10.10 0.40 -1.76
N ARG A 25 -10.52 -0.78 -2.24
CA ARG A 25 -10.39 -1.15 -3.65
C ARG A 25 -11.23 -0.24 -4.55
N ASP A 26 -12.45 0.08 -4.13
CA ASP A 26 -13.35 0.93 -4.90
C ASP A 26 -12.81 2.38 -4.95
N LEU A 27 -12.24 2.88 -3.86
CA LEU A 27 -11.52 4.15 -3.80
C LEU A 27 -10.30 4.16 -4.76
N TYR A 28 -9.48 3.12 -4.71
CA TYR A 28 -8.31 2.98 -5.59
C TYR A 28 -8.70 2.94 -7.07
N LYS A 29 -9.85 2.35 -7.42
CA LYS A 29 -10.33 2.34 -8.81
C LYS A 29 -10.93 3.67 -9.23
N ALA A 30 -11.64 4.37 -8.34
CA ALA A 30 -12.36 5.60 -8.63
C ALA A 30 -11.45 6.71 -9.19
N TYR A 31 -10.19 6.76 -8.74
CA TYR A 31 -9.25 7.83 -9.09
C TYR A 31 -8.04 7.35 -9.90
N PHE A 32 -8.07 6.13 -10.46
CA PHE A 32 -6.93 5.54 -11.17
C PHE A 32 -6.46 6.38 -12.38
N TYR A 33 -7.37 7.18 -12.96
CA TYR A 33 -7.03 8.13 -14.03
C TYR A 33 -5.96 9.17 -13.62
N LEU A 34 -5.76 9.40 -12.31
CA LEU A 34 -4.75 10.32 -11.80
C LEU A 34 -3.34 9.88 -12.18
N ILE A 35 -3.07 8.58 -12.35
CA ILE A 35 -1.76 8.08 -12.81
C ILE A 35 -1.42 8.67 -14.18
N GLN A 36 -2.35 8.57 -15.15
CA GLN A 36 -2.16 9.16 -16.49
C GLN A 36 -2.09 10.68 -16.44
N HIS A 37 -2.80 11.32 -15.52
CA HIS A 37 -2.67 12.76 -15.31
C HIS A 37 -1.28 13.12 -14.75
N GLY A 38 -0.72 12.29 -13.87
CA GLY A 38 0.63 12.39 -13.35
C GLY A 38 1.67 12.46 -14.46
N THR A 39 1.65 11.47 -15.35
CA THR A 39 2.60 11.39 -16.47
C THR A 39 2.46 12.58 -17.43
N LYS A 40 1.22 12.95 -17.80
CA LYS A 40 0.97 14.05 -18.74
C LYS A 40 1.29 15.44 -18.18
N LYS A 41 0.92 15.71 -16.92
CA LYS A 41 1.06 17.04 -16.33
C LYS A 41 2.43 17.29 -15.72
N TYR A 42 3.02 16.28 -15.08
CA TYR A 42 4.26 16.42 -14.32
C TYR A 42 5.47 15.82 -15.05
N GLY A 43 5.26 15.10 -16.16
CA GLY A 43 6.35 14.48 -16.93
C GLY A 43 7.07 13.35 -16.20
N ILE A 44 6.49 12.81 -15.12
CA ILE A 44 7.04 11.70 -14.34
C ILE A 44 6.76 10.36 -15.03
N THR A 45 7.56 9.34 -14.70
CA THR A 45 7.37 7.99 -15.25
C THR A 45 6.03 7.39 -14.82
N ALA A 46 5.55 6.38 -15.54
CA ALA A 46 4.33 5.67 -15.17
C ALA A 46 4.47 4.96 -13.81
N GLU A 47 5.66 4.45 -13.50
CA GLU A 47 5.98 3.80 -12.23
C GLU A 47 5.95 4.82 -11.07
N ASP A 48 6.57 5.98 -11.25
CA ASP A 48 6.54 7.06 -10.25
C ASP A 48 5.13 7.60 -10.03
N ALA A 49 4.35 7.76 -11.11
CA ALA A 49 2.96 8.19 -11.02
C ALA A 49 2.10 7.16 -10.28
N ALA A 50 2.30 5.87 -10.53
CA ALA A 50 1.61 4.79 -9.83
C ALA A 50 2.00 4.71 -8.34
N SER A 51 3.27 4.95 -8.02
CA SER A 51 3.78 5.04 -6.65
C SER A 51 3.17 6.23 -5.90
N ALA A 52 3.24 7.43 -6.49
CA ALA A 52 2.61 8.64 -5.94
C ALA A 52 1.10 8.50 -5.75
N TYR A 53 0.43 7.80 -6.68
CA TYR A 53 -0.99 7.51 -6.58
C TYR A 53 -1.30 6.60 -5.40
N SER A 54 -0.56 5.51 -5.24
CA SER A 54 -0.74 4.57 -4.12
C SER A 54 -0.53 5.26 -2.78
N ASP A 55 0.52 6.08 -2.67
CA ASP A 55 0.79 6.91 -1.49
C ASP A 55 -0.34 7.90 -1.19
N ALA A 56 -0.92 8.51 -2.23
CA ALA A 56 -2.04 9.43 -2.08
C ALA A 56 -3.29 8.71 -1.55
N ILE A 57 -3.63 7.54 -2.10
CA ILE A 57 -4.76 6.72 -1.63
C ILE A 57 -4.58 6.31 -0.16
N ILE A 58 -3.39 5.83 0.22
CA ILE A 58 -3.08 5.49 1.62
C ILE A 58 -3.26 6.71 2.53
N SER A 59 -2.75 7.87 2.11
CA SER A 59 -2.86 9.12 2.87
C SER A 59 -4.32 9.58 3.03
N ILE A 60 -5.16 9.35 2.03
CA ILE A 60 -6.61 9.65 2.09
C ILE A 60 -7.28 8.73 3.10
N ILE A 61 -7.06 7.42 3.01
CA ILE A 61 -7.64 6.43 3.92
C ILE A 61 -7.27 6.78 5.37
N GLN A 62 -6.00 7.06 5.64
CA GLN A 62 -5.54 7.46 6.97
C GLN A 62 -6.22 8.74 7.48
N GLN A 63 -6.41 9.74 6.60
CA GLN A 63 -7.08 11.00 6.97
C GLN A 63 -8.58 10.83 7.19
N VAL A 64 -9.24 9.92 6.48
CA VAL A 64 -10.63 9.52 6.72
C VAL A 64 -10.76 8.79 8.04
N LEU A 65 -9.91 7.80 8.32
CA LEU A 65 -9.93 7.01 9.54
C LEU A 65 -9.60 7.82 10.80
N SER A 66 -8.72 8.83 10.67
CA SER A 66 -8.37 9.75 11.77
C SER A 66 -9.32 10.94 11.92
N ALA A 67 -10.43 10.97 11.17
CA ALA A 67 -11.40 12.07 11.16
C ALA A 67 -10.81 13.45 10.79
N ARG A 68 -9.65 13.49 10.13
CA ARG A 68 -9.06 14.74 9.60
C ARG A 68 -9.74 15.24 8.33
N PHE A 69 -10.39 14.34 7.60
CA PHE A 69 -11.22 14.72 6.47
C PHE A 69 -12.63 15.10 6.94
N GLU A 70 -12.91 16.41 7.02
CA GLU A 70 -14.19 16.94 7.49
C GLU A 70 -15.26 17.07 6.39
N GLY A 71 -15.01 16.57 5.18
CA GLY A 71 -15.97 16.66 4.07
C GLY A 71 -16.20 18.07 3.51
N ARG A 72 -15.32 19.03 3.82
CA ARG A 72 -15.38 20.42 3.29
C ARG A 72 -15.13 20.50 1.77
N SER A 73 -14.60 19.45 1.17
CA SER A 73 -14.39 19.30 -0.27
C SER A 73 -14.85 17.91 -0.71
N THR A 74 -15.10 17.75 -2.02
CA THR A 74 -15.37 16.42 -2.56
C THR A 74 -14.12 15.54 -2.44
N LEU A 75 -14.34 14.24 -2.32
CA LEU A 75 -13.28 13.25 -2.18
C LEU A 75 -12.38 13.23 -3.43
N LYS A 76 -12.96 13.54 -4.60
CA LYS A 76 -12.24 13.78 -5.85
C LYS A 76 -11.24 14.94 -5.76
N SER A 77 -11.69 16.11 -5.31
CA SER A 77 -10.83 17.29 -5.18
C SER A 77 -9.73 17.07 -4.15
N TYR A 78 -10.08 16.39 -3.06
CA TYR A 78 -9.13 16.02 -2.02
C TYR A 78 -8.07 15.03 -2.51
N ALA A 79 -8.49 13.98 -3.25
CA ALA A 79 -7.58 13.02 -3.87
C ALA A 79 -6.63 13.67 -4.86
N TYR A 80 -7.16 14.58 -5.70
CA TYR A 80 -6.36 15.36 -6.63
C TYR A 80 -5.29 16.19 -5.91
N GLN A 81 -5.67 16.91 -4.85
CA GLN A 81 -4.75 17.75 -4.08
C GLN A 81 -3.60 16.94 -3.50
N ILE A 82 -3.90 15.83 -2.82
CA ILE A 82 -2.89 14.98 -2.19
C ILE A 82 -1.97 14.38 -3.26
N PHE A 83 -2.53 13.84 -4.34
CA PHE A 83 -1.77 13.28 -5.46
C PHE A 83 -0.84 14.32 -6.10
N SER A 84 -1.35 15.52 -6.40
CA SER A 84 -0.56 16.61 -6.96
C SER A 84 0.62 16.99 -6.06
N ASN A 85 0.42 17.03 -4.73
CA ASN A 85 1.50 17.29 -3.79
C ASN A 85 2.57 16.19 -3.84
N LYS A 86 2.17 14.91 -3.88
CA LYS A 86 3.10 13.78 -4.01
C LYS A 86 3.93 13.84 -5.30
N CYS A 87 3.32 14.18 -6.43
CA CYS A 87 4.06 14.37 -7.69
C CYS A 87 5.08 15.51 -7.59
N VAL A 88 4.71 16.64 -6.99
CA VAL A 88 5.63 17.77 -6.77
C VAL A 88 6.79 17.37 -5.85
N ASP A 89 6.51 16.60 -4.79
CA ASP A 89 7.54 16.14 -3.87
C ASP A 89 8.55 15.19 -4.55
N LEU A 90 8.09 14.31 -5.44
CA LEU A 90 8.98 13.48 -6.27
C LEU A 90 9.89 14.34 -7.15
N LEU A 91 9.33 15.33 -7.85
CA LEU A 91 10.13 16.25 -8.68
C LEU A 91 11.16 17.06 -7.88
N ARG A 92 10.81 17.45 -6.64
CA ARG A 92 11.74 18.13 -5.72
C ARG A 92 12.90 17.22 -5.28
N LYS A 93 12.62 15.93 -5.05
CA LYS A 93 13.65 14.94 -4.72
C LYS A 93 14.57 14.68 -5.91
N GLU A 94 14.00 14.50 -7.10
CA GLU A 94 14.74 14.33 -8.36
C GLU A 94 15.69 15.51 -8.64
N THR A 95 15.20 16.75 -8.50
CA THR A 95 16.02 17.95 -8.72
C THR A 95 17.11 18.15 -7.68
N THR A 96 16.91 17.66 -6.45
CA THR A 96 17.92 17.68 -5.39
C THR A 96 18.94 16.54 -5.53
N ASN A 97 18.51 15.36 -6.01
CA ASN A 97 19.33 14.17 -6.18
C ASN A 97 20.12 14.14 -7.50
N LYS A 98 19.62 14.77 -8.59
CA LYS A 98 20.40 14.96 -9.83
C LYS A 98 21.66 15.79 -9.64
N ARG A 99 21.79 16.50 -8.51
CA ARG A 99 23.04 17.17 -8.12
C ARG A 99 24.05 16.23 -7.42
N LYS A 100 23.70 14.96 -7.17
CA LYS A 100 24.47 14.04 -6.30
C LYS A 100 24.68 12.61 -6.82
N ALA A 101 24.06 12.18 -7.91
CA ALA A 101 24.14 10.77 -8.33
C ALA A 101 24.67 10.62 -9.77
N ASP A 102 26.00 10.64 -9.88
CA ASP A 102 26.72 9.78 -10.82
C ASP A 102 27.10 8.50 -10.02
N HIS A 103 27.00 7.33 -10.66
CA HIS A 103 27.34 5.97 -10.19
C HIS A 103 26.26 5.11 -9.52
N GLY A 104 26.04 3.94 -10.15
CA GLY A 104 25.56 2.72 -9.50
C GLY A 104 24.53 1.94 -10.32
N MET A 105 24.95 1.08 -11.24
CA MET A 105 24.04 0.19 -11.97
C MET A 105 23.48 -0.90 -11.04
N SER A 106 22.15 -0.89 -10.87
CA SER A 106 21.36 -1.89 -10.13
C SER A 106 20.95 -3.06 -11.04
N ILE A 107 20.54 -4.18 -10.44
CA ILE A 107 19.90 -5.34 -11.12
C ILE A 107 18.74 -4.92 -12.03
N ASP A 108 18.11 -3.78 -11.74
CA ASP A 108 17.08 -3.16 -12.58
C ASP A 108 17.56 -2.88 -14.02
N SER A 109 18.86 -2.64 -14.20
CA SER A 109 19.48 -2.40 -15.51
C SER A 109 19.52 -3.64 -16.41
N LEU A 110 19.59 -4.85 -15.84
CA LEU A 110 19.58 -6.11 -16.61
C LEU A 110 18.17 -6.48 -17.09
N VAL A 111 17.13 -6.03 -16.37
CA VAL A 111 15.72 -6.26 -16.74
C VAL A 111 15.26 -5.30 -17.83
N MET A 112 15.89 -4.12 -17.96
CA MET A 112 15.60 -3.15 -19.01
C MET A 112 16.06 -3.58 -20.41
N GLU A 113 17.00 -4.53 -20.52
CA GLU A 113 17.52 -5.02 -21.83
C GLU A 113 16.65 -6.13 -22.45
N LEU A 114 15.59 -6.58 -21.78
CA LEU A 114 14.71 -7.64 -22.26
C LEU A 114 13.57 -7.09 -23.15
N PRO A 115 13.15 -7.83 -24.19
CA PRO A 115 11.92 -7.51 -24.94
C PRO A 115 10.70 -7.43 -24.00
N ASP A 116 9.76 -6.52 -24.26
CA ASP A 116 8.64 -6.18 -23.37
C ASP A 116 7.83 -7.41 -22.87
N GLY A 117 7.63 -8.41 -23.73
CA GLY A 117 6.94 -9.65 -23.36
C GLY A 117 7.71 -10.50 -22.35
N ALA A 118 9.04 -10.58 -22.49
CA ALA A 118 9.91 -11.33 -21.57
C ALA A 118 10.06 -10.58 -20.23
N ARG A 119 10.14 -9.24 -20.26
CA ARG A 119 10.16 -8.40 -19.05
C ARG A 119 8.91 -8.63 -18.20
N ASN A 120 7.73 -8.65 -18.81
CA ASN A 120 6.47 -8.88 -18.11
C ASN A 120 6.44 -10.28 -17.45
N VAL A 121 6.89 -11.31 -18.16
CA VAL A 121 6.97 -12.69 -17.64
C VAL A 121 7.96 -12.79 -16.48
N VAL A 122 9.15 -12.20 -16.59
CA VAL A 122 10.15 -12.20 -15.52
C VAL A 122 9.64 -11.46 -14.28
N GLN A 123 9.01 -10.30 -14.47
CA GLN A 123 8.40 -9.54 -13.37
C GLN A 123 7.25 -10.33 -12.70
N GLN A 124 6.42 -11.02 -13.48
CA GLN A 124 5.36 -11.89 -12.93
C GLN A 124 5.94 -13.09 -12.17
N LEU A 125 7.02 -13.70 -12.66
CA LEU A 125 7.70 -14.81 -12.00
C LEU A 125 8.32 -14.36 -10.68
N ILE A 126 9.03 -13.23 -10.66
CA ILE A 126 9.59 -12.64 -9.43
C ILE A 126 8.47 -12.32 -8.43
N ALA A 127 7.39 -11.69 -8.87
CA ALA A 127 6.25 -11.37 -7.99
C ALA A 127 5.59 -12.66 -7.43
N LYS A 128 5.46 -13.70 -8.25
CA LYS A 128 4.91 -15.00 -7.83
C LYS A 128 5.83 -15.71 -6.84
N GLU A 129 7.14 -15.69 -7.07
CA GLU A 129 8.15 -16.26 -6.19
C GLU A 129 8.15 -15.54 -4.83
N GLN A 130 8.20 -14.21 -4.83
CA GLN A 130 8.12 -13.39 -3.62
C GLN A 130 6.83 -13.67 -2.83
N ARG A 131 5.69 -13.77 -3.52
CA ARG A 131 4.41 -14.12 -2.88
C ARG A 131 4.42 -15.52 -2.27
N THR A 132 5.00 -16.49 -2.96
CA THR A 132 5.09 -17.88 -2.49
C THR A 132 6.00 -17.97 -1.27
N SER A 133 7.17 -17.32 -1.33
CA SER A 133 8.10 -17.20 -0.22
C SER A 133 7.44 -16.54 1.01
N LEU A 134 6.73 -15.42 0.82
CA LEU A 134 5.99 -14.76 1.89
C LEU A 134 4.95 -15.68 2.53
N MET A 135 4.17 -16.41 1.73
CA MET A 135 3.15 -17.35 2.23
C MET A 135 3.76 -18.51 3.03
N LEU A 136 4.91 -19.03 2.60
CA LEU A 136 5.65 -20.05 3.35
C LEU A 136 6.16 -19.50 4.69
N ARG A 137 6.78 -18.31 4.69
CA ARG A 137 7.26 -17.68 5.94
C ARG A 137 6.12 -17.32 6.89
N LEU A 138 4.94 -16.95 6.38
CA LEU A 138 3.73 -16.75 7.18
C LEU A 138 3.24 -18.02 7.88
N GLN A 139 3.48 -19.21 7.30
CA GLN A 139 3.17 -20.47 7.98
C GLN A 139 4.17 -20.76 9.11
N GLU A 140 5.45 -20.42 8.92
CA GLU A 140 6.53 -20.67 9.89
C GLU A 140 6.44 -19.82 11.18
N ILE A 141 5.80 -18.65 11.13
CA ILE A 141 5.63 -17.82 12.35
C ILE A 141 4.60 -18.39 13.34
N GLY A 142 3.78 -19.36 12.91
CA GLY A 142 2.75 -20.03 13.70
C GLY A 142 1.35 -19.45 13.48
N GLU A 143 0.32 -20.30 13.61
CA GLU A 143 -1.05 -19.98 13.16
C GLU A 143 -1.66 -18.78 13.90
N LYS A 144 -1.46 -18.66 15.22
CA LYS A 144 -1.91 -17.48 15.97
C LYS A 144 -1.26 -16.18 15.48
N CYS A 145 0.04 -16.20 15.18
CA CYS A 145 0.73 -15.03 14.65
C CYS A 145 0.20 -14.65 13.25
N LYS A 146 0.06 -15.65 12.37
CA LYS A 146 -0.51 -15.47 11.04
C LYS A 146 -1.91 -14.86 11.11
N GLN A 147 -2.80 -15.39 11.97
CA GLN A 147 -4.15 -14.87 12.14
C GLN A 147 -4.18 -13.41 12.63
N VAL A 148 -3.37 -13.05 13.64
CA VAL A 148 -3.28 -11.65 14.11
C VAL A 148 -2.84 -10.71 12.98
N LEU A 149 -1.87 -11.13 12.16
CA LEU A 149 -1.39 -10.33 11.03
C LEU A 149 -2.46 -10.21 9.92
N LEU A 150 -3.17 -11.28 9.61
CA LEU A 150 -4.24 -11.27 8.61
C LEU A 150 -5.41 -10.39 9.05
N PHE A 151 -5.90 -10.50 10.29
CA PHE A 151 -6.95 -9.62 10.77
C PHE A 151 -6.50 -8.15 10.81
N PHE A 152 -5.24 -7.88 11.13
CA PHE A 152 -4.73 -6.52 11.06
C PHE A 152 -4.67 -5.97 9.63
N GLU A 153 -4.20 -6.78 8.68
CA GLU A 153 -4.18 -6.45 7.25
C GLU A 153 -5.60 -6.26 6.70
N ASP A 154 -6.56 -7.04 7.20
CA ASP A 154 -7.99 -6.89 6.89
C ASP A 154 -8.62 -5.63 7.52
N GLY A 155 -7.84 -4.83 8.26
CA GLY A 155 -8.27 -3.55 8.79
C GLY A 155 -9.08 -3.63 10.08
N TYR A 156 -9.11 -4.79 10.75
CA TYR A 156 -9.69 -4.90 12.09
C TYR A 156 -8.81 -4.13 13.11
N SER A 157 -9.47 -3.43 14.02
CA SER A 157 -8.81 -2.73 15.13
C SER A 157 -8.27 -3.72 16.17
N ASP A 158 -7.29 -3.28 16.97
CA ASP A 158 -6.74 -4.07 18.08
C ASP A 158 -7.82 -4.59 19.04
N LYS A 159 -8.90 -3.82 19.22
CA LYS A 159 -10.03 -4.18 20.07
C LYS A 159 -10.90 -5.28 19.45
N GLU A 160 -11.17 -5.18 18.16
CA GLU A 160 -11.94 -6.22 17.43
C GLU A 160 -11.15 -7.52 17.37
N ILE A 161 -9.86 -7.46 17.05
CA ILE A 161 -8.97 -8.63 17.04
C ILE A 161 -8.91 -9.27 18.43
N ALA A 162 -8.87 -8.47 19.51
CA ALA A 162 -8.88 -9.01 20.87
C ALA A 162 -10.16 -9.80 21.16
N GLY A 163 -11.31 -9.32 20.70
CA GLY A 163 -12.57 -10.05 20.81
C GLY A 163 -12.61 -11.32 19.95
N ILE A 164 -12.16 -11.24 18.70
CA ILE A 164 -12.20 -12.37 17.74
C ILE A 164 -11.26 -13.50 18.16
N MET A 165 -10.07 -13.15 18.64
CA MET A 165 -9.00 -14.10 18.98
C MET A 165 -8.88 -14.36 20.49
N GLU A 166 -9.83 -13.88 21.28
CA GLU A 166 -9.90 -14.06 22.74
C GLU A 166 -8.62 -13.59 23.47
N TYR A 167 -8.05 -12.46 23.06
CA TYR A 167 -6.98 -11.82 23.82
C TYR A 167 -7.54 -11.00 25.00
N ASN A 168 -6.79 -10.98 26.10
CA ASN A 168 -7.16 -10.25 27.30
C ASN A 168 -7.36 -8.74 27.08
N SER A 169 -6.63 -8.13 26.15
CA SER A 169 -6.79 -6.70 25.83
C SER A 169 -6.25 -6.33 24.43
N ALA A 170 -6.69 -5.17 23.93
CA ALA A 170 -6.17 -4.56 22.71
C ALA A 170 -4.65 -4.28 22.78
N GLU A 171 -4.13 -3.96 23.98
CA GLU A 171 -2.68 -3.76 24.16
C GLU A 171 -1.91 -5.06 23.96
N VAL A 172 -2.43 -6.19 24.45
CA VAL A 172 -1.82 -7.50 24.23
C VAL A 172 -1.83 -7.86 22.74
N VAL A 173 -2.88 -7.52 22.00
CA VAL A 173 -2.92 -7.68 20.54
C VAL A 173 -1.84 -6.85 19.86
N LYS A 174 -1.73 -5.56 20.21
CA LYS A 174 -0.72 -4.66 19.63
C LYS A 174 0.70 -5.17 19.86
N THR A 175 1.03 -5.59 21.08
CA THR A 175 2.35 -6.16 21.39
C THR A 175 2.58 -7.49 20.67
N SER A 176 1.57 -8.37 20.65
CA SER A 176 1.63 -9.64 19.93
C SER A 176 1.87 -9.44 18.44
N ARG A 177 1.14 -8.50 17.81
CA ARG A 177 1.29 -8.14 16.39
C ARG A 177 2.71 -7.68 16.10
N LEU A 178 3.27 -6.76 16.89
CA LEU A 178 4.64 -6.27 16.69
C LEU A 178 5.65 -7.42 16.75
N ARG A 179 5.52 -8.32 17.73
CA ARG A 179 6.39 -9.51 17.84
C ARG A 179 6.24 -10.44 16.62
N CYS A 180 5.02 -10.66 16.14
CA CYS A 180 4.78 -11.50 14.96
C CYS A 180 5.35 -10.86 13.69
N LEU A 181 5.22 -9.54 13.51
CA LEU A 181 5.85 -8.80 12.40
C LEU A 181 7.37 -8.92 12.45
N ASP A 182 7.99 -8.77 13.63
CA ASP A 182 9.43 -8.91 13.78
C ASP A 182 9.91 -10.34 13.50
N LYS A 183 9.13 -11.36 13.92
CA LYS A 183 9.42 -12.76 13.60
C LYS A 183 9.36 -12.99 12.09
N LEU A 184 8.34 -12.47 11.42
CA LEU A 184 8.20 -12.56 9.97
C LEU A 184 9.35 -11.86 9.23
N LYS A 185 9.70 -10.64 9.64
CA LYS A 185 10.84 -9.89 9.08
C LYS A 185 12.14 -10.67 9.19
N LYS A 186 12.43 -11.27 10.35
CA LYS A 186 13.65 -12.07 10.56
C LYS A 186 13.74 -13.26 9.60
N LEU A 187 12.63 -13.95 9.34
CA LEU A 187 12.57 -15.06 8.39
C LEU A 187 12.79 -14.60 6.93
N MET A 188 12.29 -13.41 6.60
CA MET A 188 12.47 -12.80 5.27
C MET A 188 13.92 -12.31 5.07
N THR A 189 14.52 -11.65 6.06
CA THR A 189 15.89 -11.12 5.96
C THR A 189 16.97 -12.19 6.15
N GLY A 190 16.64 -13.30 6.83
CA GLY A 190 17.54 -14.44 7.01
C GLY A 190 17.63 -15.37 5.80
N SER A 191 16.95 -15.06 4.69
CA SER A 191 16.96 -15.87 3.45
C SER A 191 17.91 -15.34 2.37
N SER A 192 18.83 -14.43 2.70
CA SER A 192 19.92 -14.07 1.78
C SER A 192 20.92 -15.22 1.71
N ILE A 193 20.86 -15.98 0.61
CA ILE A 193 22.03 -16.64 0.00
C ILE A 193 22.77 -15.59 -0.81
#